data_AF-K5WS88-F1
#
_entry.id   AF-K5WS88-F1
#
_cell.length_a   1.000
_cell.length_b   1.000
_cell.length_c   1.000
_cell.angle_alpha   90.00
_cell.angle_beta   90.00
_cell.angle_gamma   90.00
#
_symmetry.space_group_name_H-M   'P 1'
#
loop_
_entity.id
_entity.type
_entity.pdbx_description
1 polymer ?
#
loop_
_entity_poly.entity_id
_entity_poly.type
_entity_poly.pdbx_seq_one_letter_code
_entity_poly.pdbx_strand_id
1 'polypeptide(L)'
;MVLLVDDIAAWPQSEPDTFSALNLAVAVIAIVTVPVTIIFNLFRNGAFTLIVAVEIGWLGFLDILWLACSALTTSIWPSLGSLCSFNPDIPNLDGACTDVQTSMAFGWLNWLTLTGYLVTLLVFCIISSGKGSSVWKSTVKTANWTSGKGYAIPPMQHQMQAATVYSTPYDQHRPSGYAYGGGAEV
;
A
#
# COMPACT_ATOMS: atom_id res chain seq x y z
N MET A 1 33.13 4.34 -8.88
CA MET A 1 34.06 4.05 -9.98
C MET A 1 33.72 5.04 -11.08
N VAL A 2 34.65 5.92 -11.46
CA VAL A 2 34.39 6.94 -12.49
C VAL A 2 34.81 6.37 -13.83
N LEU A 3 33.89 6.32 -14.79
CA LEU A 3 34.21 6.02 -16.18
C LEU A 3 34.43 7.36 -16.88
N LEU A 4 35.70 7.66 -17.17
CA LEU A 4 36.08 8.76 -18.04
C LEU A 4 35.85 8.30 -19.48
N VAL A 5 34.96 9.00 -20.18
CA VAL A 5 34.62 8.73 -21.59
C VAL A 5 34.65 10.06 -22.35
N ASP A 6 35.74 10.25 -23.09
CA ASP A 6 35.86 11.11 -24.27
C ASP A 6 35.43 12.60 -24.16
N ASP A 7 36.01 13.33 -23.19
CA ASP A 7 36.02 14.81 -23.04
C ASP A 7 34.69 15.59 -23.03
N ILE A 8 33.55 14.94 -23.32
CA ILE A 8 32.22 15.47 -23.06
C ILE A 8 31.99 15.33 -21.54
N ALA A 9 32.15 16.44 -20.81
CA ALA A 9 31.78 16.51 -19.40
C ALA A 9 30.25 16.41 -19.24
N ALA A 10 29.73 15.19 -19.33
CA ALA A 10 28.37 14.80 -18.94
C ALA A 10 28.26 14.91 -17.40
N TRP A 11 28.22 16.17 -16.95
CA TRP A 11 28.50 16.62 -15.59
C TRP A 11 29.97 16.46 -15.16
N PRO A 12 30.47 17.22 -14.16
CA PRO A 12 29.77 17.83 -13.03
C PRO A 12 28.90 19.04 -13.39
N GLN A 13 27.62 19.01 -12.97
CA GLN A 13 26.93 20.27 -12.68
C GLN A 13 27.49 20.82 -11.36
N SER A 14 27.37 22.12 -11.16
CA SER A 14 27.45 22.74 -9.84
C SER A 14 26.11 22.71 -9.10
N GLU A 15 25.01 22.47 -9.81
CA GLU A 15 23.62 22.43 -9.32
C GLU A 15 23.03 21.03 -9.54
N PRO A 16 22.50 20.33 -8.52
CA PRO A 16 21.92 19.00 -8.73
C PRO A 16 20.64 19.08 -9.55
N ASP A 17 20.61 18.45 -10.74
CA ASP A 17 19.41 18.33 -11.58
C ASP A 17 18.21 17.88 -10.75
N THR A 18 17.22 18.76 -10.60
CA THR A 18 16.07 18.55 -9.71
C THR A 18 15.28 17.29 -10.05
N PHE A 19 15.21 16.94 -11.34
CA PHE A 19 14.64 15.70 -11.86
C PHE A 19 15.45 14.44 -11.46
N SER A 20 16.79 14.51 -11.50
CA SER A 20 17.66 13.40 -11.08
C SER A 20 17.60 13.19 -9.56
N ALA A 21 17.65 14.30 -8.81
CA ALA A 21 17.48 14.31 -7.36
C ALA A 21 16.10 13.76 -6.92
N LEU A 22 15.03 14.11 -7.63
CA LEU A 22 13.67 13.59 -7.38
C LEU A 22 13.59 12.08 -7.61
N ASN A 23 14.09 11.59 -8.76
CA ASN A 23 14.10 10.15 -9.06
C ASN A 23 14.93 9.35 -8.05
N LEU A 24 16.11 9.87 -7.66
CA LEU A 24 16.95 9.24 -6.64
C LEU A 24 16.25 9.21 -5.27
N ALA A 25 15.61 10.31 -4.87
CA ALA A 25 14.85 10.37 -3.62
C ALA A 25 13.69 9.37 -3.61
N VAL A 26 12.89 9.30 -4.70
CA VAL A 26 11.78 8.34 -4.83
C VAL A 26 12.29 6.89 -4.82
N ALA A 27 13.40 6.61 -5.50
CA ALA A 27 14.03 5.28 -5.48
C ALA A 27 14.53 4.89 -4.08
N VAL A 28 15.19 5.80 -3.34
CA VAL A 28 15.62 5.55 -1.96
C VAL A 28 14.43 5.34 -1.02
N ILE A 29 13.38 6.17 -1.14
CA ILE A 29 12.16 6.02 -0.33
C ILE A 29 11.47 4.68 -0.64
N ALA A 30 11.44 4.23 -1.90
CA ALA A 30 10.90 2.93 -2.28
C ALA A 30 11.74 1.77 -1.70
N ILE A 31 13.07 1.82 -1.85
CA ILE A 31 14.02 0.82 -1.33
C ILE A 31 13.96 0.71 0.20
N VAL A 32 13.67 1.80 0.92
CA VAL A 32 13.46 1.76 2.38
C VAL A 32 12.03 1.30 2.73
N THR A 33 11.00 1.77 2.01
CA THR A 33 9.60 1.44 2.31
C THR A 33 9.30 -0.04 2.14
N VAL A 34 9.64 -0.63 0.98
CA VAL A 34 9.23 -2.00 0.64
C VAL A 34 9.68 -3.05 1.67
N PRO A 35 10.95 -3.11 2.13
CA PRO A 35 11.31 -4.02 3.21
C PRO A 35 10.66 -3.63 4.54
N VAL A 36 10.42 -2.35 4.83
CA VAL A 36 9.74 -1.91 6.07
C VAL A 36 8.29 -2.39 6.11
N THR A 37 7.52 -2.29 5.03
CA THR A 37 6.13 -2.81 4.98
C THR A 37 6.09 -4.33 5.05
N ILE A 38 7.01 -5.03 4.35
CA ILE A 38 7.17 -6.49 4.46
C ILE A 38 7.48 -6.91 5.89
N ILE A 39 8.41 -6.23 6.58
CA ILE A 39 8.76 -6.49 7.98
C ILE A 39 7.55 -6.27 8.89
N PHE A 40 6.83 -5.14 8.78
CA PHE A 40 5.64 -4.90 9.60
C PHE A 40 4.53 -5.94 9.39
N ASN A 41 4.35 -6.42 8.16
CA ASN A 41 3.38 -7.47 7.81
C ASN A 41 3.78 -8.83 8.41
N LEU A 42 5.06 -9.21 8.34
CA LEU A 42 5.57 -10.47 8.88
C LEU A 42 5.53 -10.53 10.42
N PHE A 43 5.92 -9.46 11.12
CA PHE A 43 6.13 -9.49 12.57
C PHE A 43 4.84 -9.36 13.42
N ARG A 44 3.74 -8.77 12.90
CA ARG A 44 2.59 -8.36 13.75
C ARG A 44 1.31 -9.19 13.59
N ASN A 45 1.37 -10.46 13.97
CA ASN A 45 0.17 -11.32 14.08
C ASN A 45 -0.88 -10.75 15.06
N GLY A 46 -1.98 -10.17 14.55
CA GLY A 46 -3.23 -10.00 15.32
C GLY A 46 -4.00 -8.68 15.17
N ALA A 47 -3.36 -7.61 14.69
CA ALA A 47 -3.96 -6.25 14.67
C ALA A 47 -3.71 -5.53 13.34
N PHE A 48 -4.32 -6.00 12.24
CA PHE A 48 -3.96 -5.58 10.89
C PHE A 48 -4.69 -4.32 10.36
N THR A 49 -5.97 -4.10 10.66
CA THR A 49 -6.77 -3.14 9.87
C THR A 49 -6.49 -1.66 10.08
N LEU A 50 -5.91 -1.27 11.23
CA LEU A 50 -5.38 0.09 11.40
C LEU A 50 -4.06 0.32 10.64
N ILE A 51 -3.41 -0.73 10.13
CA ILE A 51 -2.27 -0.62 9.21
C ILE A 51 -2.76 -0.62 7.75
N VAL A 52 -3.72 -1.47 7.36
CA VAL A 52 -4.19 -1.55 5.95
C VAL A 52 -4.61 -0.19 5.37
N ALA A 53 -5.30 0.66 6.16
CA ALA A 53 -5.66 2.01 5.69
C ALA A 53 -4.44 2.94 5.50
N VAL A 54 -3.41 2.79 6.34
CA VAL A 54 -2.13 3.53 6.24
C VAL A 54 -1.28 2.99 5.10
N GLU A 55 -1.29 1.67 4.88
CA GLU A 55 -0.60 0.97 3.81
C GLU A 55 -1.17 1.36 2.44
N ILE A 56 -2.50 1.36 2.27
CA ILE A 56 -3.16 1.87 1.06
C ILE A 56 -2.85 3.37 0.86
N GLY A 57 -2.88 4.18 1.92
CA GLY A 57 -2.54 5.60 1.84
C GLY A 57 -1.10 5.87 1.40
N TRP A 58 -0.13 5.12 1.96
CA TRP A 58 1.29 5.26 1.61
C TRP A 58 1.63 4.66 0.25
N LEU A 59 1.02 3.54 -0.13
CA LEU A 59 1.13 2.99 -1.49
C LEU A 59 0.55 3.96 -2.52
N GLY A 60 -0.57 4.62 -2.22
CA GLY A 60 -1.13 5.67 -3.08
C GLY A 60 -0.23 6.90 -3.21
N PHE A 61 0.42 7.31 -2.12
CA PHE A 61 1.43 8.37 -2.16
C PHE A 61 2.65 8.00 -3.02
N LEU A 62 3.14 6.77 -2.91
CA LEU A 62 4.22 6.25 -3.76
C LEU A 62 3.79 6.12 -5.23
N ASP A 63 2.58 5.64 -5.50
CA ASP A 63 2.05 5.49 -6.86
C ASP A 63 2.02 6.85 -7.60
N ILE A 64 1.50 7.89 -6.95
CA ILE A 64 1.47 9.25 -7.51
C ILE A 64 2.87 9.85 -7.68
N LEU A 65 3.83 9.54 -6.79
CA LEU A 65 5.23 9.93 -6.98
C LEU A 65 5.86 9.24 -8.20
N TRP A 66 5.64 7.94 -8.38
CA TRP A 66 6.14 7.19 -9.54
C TRP A 66 5.47 7.62 -10.86
N LEU A 67 4.19 7.96 -10.83
CA LEU A 67 3.47 8.58 -11.95
C LEU A 67 4.09 9.94 -12.31
N ALA A 68 4.32 10.82 -11.32
CA ALA A 68 4.91 12.14 -11.55
C ALA A 68 6.33 12.04 -12.13
N CYS A 69 7.19 11.17 -11.58
CA CYS A 69 8.52 10.89 -12.13
C CYS A 69 8.44 10.41 -13.58
N SER A 70 7.61 9.38 -13.85
CA SER A 70 7.49 8.79 -15.20
C SER A 70 6.94 9.79 -16.23
N ALA A 71 5.99 10.64 -15.84
CA ALA A 71 5.46 11.70 -16.67
C ALA A 71 6.53 12.77 -16.99
N LEU A 72 7.36 13.16 -16.02
CA LEU A 72 8.47 14.09 -16.24
C LEU A 72 9.51 13.50 -17.20
N THR A 73 9.93 12.24 -17.02
CA THR A 73 10.82 11.54 -17.96
C THR A 73 10.25 11.55 -19.37
N THR A 74 8.94 11.26 -19.50
CA THR A 74 8.22 11.21 -20.77
C THR A 74 8.12 12.58 -21.44
N SER A 75 8.01 13.68 -20.69
CA SER A 75 7.96 15.04 -21.26
C SER A 75 9.31 15.52 -21.81
N ILE A 76 10.42 14.97 -21.31
CA ILE A 76 11.78 15.27 -21.76
C ILE A 76 12.17 14.41 -22.98
N TRP A 77 11.59 13.22 -23.12
CA TRP A 77 11.93 12.28 -24.21
C TRP A 77 11.85 12.85 -25.64
N PRO A 78 10.89 13.72 -26.04
CA PRO A 78 10.82 14.22 -27.42
C PRO A 78 12.04 15.06 -27.85
N SER A 79 12.64 15.84 -26.94
CA SER A 79 13.83 16.63 -27.26
C SER A 79 15.06 15.74 -27.34
N LEU A 80 15.29 14.86 -26.34
CA LEU A 80 16.39 13.90 -26.36
C LEU A 80 16.31 12.96 -27.57
N GLY A 81 15.16 12.33 -27.82
CA GLY A 81 14.97 11.41 -28.94
C GLY A 81 15.26 12.05 -30.31
N SER A 82 14.98 13.34 -30.47
CA SER A 82 15.38 14.07 -31.68
C SER A 82 16.91 14.25 -31.78
N LEU A 83 17.58 14.62 -30.68
CA LEU A 83 19.05 14.75 -30.64
C LEU A 83 19.74 13.41 -30.96
N CYS A 84 19.24 12.31 -30.39
CA CYS A 84 19.68 10.95 -30.69
C CYS A 84 19.50 10.62 -32.19
N SER A 85 18.32 10.88 -32.74
CA SER A 85 17.99 10.54 -34.13
C SER A 85 18.70 11.41 -35.18
N PHE A 86 19.17 12.61 -34.83
CA PHE A 86 19.87 13.50 -35.76
C PHE A 86 21.40 13.35 -35.75
N ASN A 87 21.99 12.68 -34.76
CA ASN A 87 23.44 12.61 -34.58
C ASN A 87 23.97 11.17 -34.35
N PRO A 88 23.67 10.21 -35.25
CA PRO A 88 24.05 8.80 -35.07
C PRO A 88 25.58 8.57 -35.07
N ASP A 89 26.35 9.49 -35.66
CA ASP A 89 27.81 9.36 -35.80
C ASP A 89 28.59 9.76 -34.53
N ILE A 90 27.92 10.24 -33.48
CA ILE A 90 28.57 10.62 -32.21
C ILE A 90 28.74 9.36 -31.34
N PRO A 91 29.97 8.87 -31.09
CA PRO A 91 30.19 7.74 -30.19
C PRO A 91 29.69 8.07 -28.78
N ASN A 92 29.26 7.04 -28.06
CA ASN A 92 28.67 7.10 -26.71
C ASN A 92 27.26 7.75 -26.60
N LEU A 93 26.81 8.54 -27.58
CA LEU A 93 25.48 9.17 -27.53
C LEU A 93 24.34 8.14 -27.59
N ASP A 94 24.40 7.16 -28.50
CA ASP A 94 23.40 6.11 -28.66
C ASP A 94 23.22 5.26 -27.38
N GLY A 95 24.31 4.99 -26.66
CA GLY A 95 24.28 4.33 -25.35
C GLY A 95 23.48 5.14 -24.32
N ALA A 96 23.79 6.42 -24.16
CA ALA A 96 23.06 7.29 -23.25
C ALA A 96 21.56 7.42 -23.62
N CYS A 97 21.24 7.44 -24.92
CA CYS A 97 19.87 7.46 -25.42
C CYS A 97 19.09 6.18 -25.05
N THR A 98 19.70 5.01 -25.24
CA THR A 98 19.09 3.72 -24.91
C THR A 98 18.98 3.47 -23.40
N ASP A 99 19.93 3.96 -22.59
CA ASP A 99 19.84 3.94 -21.12
C ASP A 99 18.66 4.78 -20.60
N VAL A 100 18.48 6.00 -21.13
CA VAL A 100 17.33 6.86 -20.77
C VAL A 100 16.01 6.22 -21.18
N GLN A 101 15.93 5.64 -22.39
CA GLN A 101 14.74 4.93 -22.86
C GLN A 101 14.38 3.73 -21.96
N THR A 102 15.40 2.97 -21.55
CA THR A 102 15.27 1.80 -20.67
C THR A 102 14.80 2.21 -19.28
N SER A 103 15.37 3.28 -18.70
CA SER A 103 14.97 3.86 -17.43
C SER A 103 13.51 4.36 -17.45
N MET A 104 13.10 5.04 -18.53
CA MET A 104 11.72 5.47 -18.75
C MET A 104 10.74 4.29 -18.78
N ALA A 105 11.09 3.20 -19.47
CA ALA A 105 10.26 2.00 -19.53
C ALA A 105 10.09 1.33 -18.15
N PHE A 106 11.17 1.26 -17.35
CA PHE A 106 11.09 0.72 -15.99
C PHE A 106 10.26 1.59 -15.04
N GLY A 107 10.30 2.93 -15.17
CA GLY A 107 9.44 3.83 -14.40
C GLY A 107 7.95 3.55 -14.61
N TRP A 108 7.52 3.49 -15.88
CA TRP A 108 6.14 3.15 -16.25
C TRP A 108 5.71 1.75 -15.80
N LEU A 109 6.60 0.75 -15.93
CA LEU A 109 6.32 -0.63 -15.50
C LEU A 109 6.16 -0.72 -13.97
N ASN A 110 6.99 -0.02 -13.22
CA ASN A 110 6.90 0.04 -11.77
C ASN A 110 5.62 0.75 -11.30
N TRP A 111 5.25 1.87 -11.92
CA TRP A 111 3.97 2.53 -11.66
C TRP A 111 2.77 1.60 -11.93
N LEU A 112 2.70 0.95 -13.11
CA LEU A 112 1.63 -0.01 -13.43
C LEU A 112 1.54 -1.15 -12.41
N THR A 113 2.68 -1.61 -11.89
CA THR A 113 2.75 -2.66 -10.86
C THR A 113 2.21 -2.18 -9.51
N LEU A 114 2.56 -0.97 -9.09
CA LEU A 114 2.05 -0.34 -7.87
C LEU A 114 0.54 -0.06 -7.96
N THR A 115 0.07 0.52 -9.07
CA THR A 115 -1.36 0.77 -9.34
C THR A 115 -2.15 -0.54 -9.31
N GLY A 116 -1.66 -1.59 -9.98
CA GLY A 116 -2.30 -2.91 -9.97
C GLY A 116 -2.40 -3.52 -8.57
N TYR A 117 -1.36 -3.38 -7.75
CA TYR A 117 -1.38 -3.81 -6.36
C TYR A 117 -2.36 -3.01 -5.50
N LEU A 118 -2.36 -1.67 -5.63
CA LEU A 118 -3.30 -0.79 -4.94
C LEU A 118 -4.76 -1.09 -5.30
N VAL A 119 -5.07 -1.27 -6.58
CA VAL A 119 -6.41 -1.60 -7.06
C VAL A 119 -6.87 -2.97 -6.54
N THR A 120 -5.99 -3.99 -6.52
CA THR A 120 -6.38 -5.31 -5.97
C THR A 120 -6.62 -5.25 -4.46
N LEU A 121 -5.78 -4.56 -3.67
CA LEU A 121 -6.04 -4.32 -2.24
C LEU A 121 -7.37 -3.60 -2.01
N LEU A 122 -7.64 -2.54 -2.77
CA LEU A 122 -8.86 -1.74 -2.67
C LEU A 122 -10.12 -2.58 -3.01
N VAL A 123 -10.06 -3.40 -4.05
CA VAL A 123 -11.12 -4.35 -4.42
C VAL A 123 -11.35 -5.40 -3.32
N PHE A 124 -10.29 -5.98 -2.74
CA PHE A 124 -10.43 -6.89 -1.60
C PHE A 124 -11.06 -6.20 -0.38
N CYS A 125 -10.68 -4.95 -0.08
CA CYS A 125 -11.30 -4.18 0.99
C CYS A 125 -12.82 -3.98 0.75
N ILE A 126 -13.24 -3.60 -0.46
CA ILE A 126 -14.67 -3.43 -0.81
C ILE A 126 -15.44 -4.76 -0.70
N ILE A 127 -14.92 -5.85 -1.29
CA ILE A 127 -15.56 -7.18 -1.22
C ILE A 127 -15.68 -7.65 0.23
N SER A 128 -14.70 -7.32 1.07
CA SER A 128 -14.70 -7.68 2.48
C SER A 128 -15.72 -6.88 3.30
N SER A 129 -15.89 -5.58 3.04
CA SER A 129 -16.82 -4.72 3.78
C SER A 129 -18.29 -5.03 3.44
N GLY A 130 -18.58 -5.38 2.19
CA GLY A 130 -19.92 -5.80 1.73
C GLY A 130 -20.43 -7.10 2.36
N LYS A 131 -19.57 -7.91 3.00
CA LYS A 131 -19.97 -9.17 3.67
C LYS A 131 -20.53 -9.01 5.08
N GLY A 132 -20.72 -7.78 5.59
CA GLY A 132 -21.35 -7.51 6.89
C GLY A 132 -20.53 -7.90 8.13
N SER A 133 -19.47 -8.68 7.98
CA SER A 133 -18.41 -8.81 8.96
C SER A 133 -17.75 -7.44 9.19
N SER A 134 -17.40 -7.11 10.44
CA SER A 134 -16.56 -5.94 10.73
C SER A 134 -15.11 -6.24 10.33
N VAL A 135 -14.83 -6.38 9.03
CA VAL A 135 -13.48 -6.69 8.53
C VAL A 135 -12.49 -5.59 8.94
N TRP A 136 -12.96 -4.35 9.05
CA TRP A 136 -12.34 -3.20 9.74
C TRP A 136 -11.75 -3.51 11.14
N LYS A 137 -12.07 -4.64 11.77
CA LYS A 137 -11.55 -5.12 13.07
C LYS A 137 -11.08 -6.58 13.07
N SER A 138 -10.99 -7.27 11.92
CA SER A 138 -10.67 -8.71 11.84
C SER A 138 -9.44 -9.01 10.99
N THR A 139 -8.68 -10.04 11.36
CA THR A 139 -7.41 -10.41 10.71
C THR A 139 -7.64 -11.38 9.54
N VAL A 140 -6.86 -11.25 8.46
CA VAL A 140 -6.96 -12.07 7.24
C VAL A 140 -6.89 -13.58 7.52
N LYS A 141 -6.06 -14.00 8.47
CA LYS A 141 -5.91 -15.40 8.93
C LYS A 141 -7.13 -15.96 9.68
N THR A 142 -8.03 -15.10 10.18
CA THR A 142 -9.24 -15.47 10.93
C THR A 142 -10.53 -15.17 10.16
N ALA A 143 -10.44 -14.47 9.03
CA ALA A 143 -11.58 -14.22 8.15
C ALA A 143 -11.91 -15.49 7.37
N ASN A 144 -13.13 -16.01 7.55
CA ASN A 144 -13.55 -17.26 6.91
C ASN A 144 -14.09 -16.98 5.49
N TRP A 145 -13.18 -16.68 4.57
CA TRP A 145 -13.47 -16.14 3.23
C TRP A 145 -14.48 -16.94 2.41
N THR A 146 -14.49 -18.27 2.60
CA THR A 146 -15.31 -19.27 1.90
C THR A 146 -16.65 -19.58 2.56
N SER A 147 -16.98 -19.00 3.73
CA SER A 147 -18.24 -19.27 4.46
C SER A 147 -19.47 -18.62 3.80
N GLY A 148 -19.85 -19.11 2.62
CA GLY A 148 -21.13 -18.80 1.99
C GLY A 148 -22.28 -19.47 2.73
N LYS A 149 -23.14 -18.67 3.37
CA LYS A 149 -24.44 -19.09 3.95
C LYS A 149 -24.37 -20.26 4.97
N GLY A 150 -23.34 -20.29 5.82
CA GLY A 150 -23.38 -21.03 7.08
C GLY A 150 -24.17 -20.23 8.14
N TYR A 151 -25.12 -20.87 8.84
CA TYR A 151 -25.91 -20.22 9.89
C TYR A 151 -25.06 -19.87 11.12
N ALA A 152 -25.51 -18.89 11.89
CA ALA A 152 -24.77 -18.38 13.05
C ALA A 152 -24.61 -19.46 14.14
N ILE A 153 -23.36 -19.66 14.59
CA ILE A 153 -23.05 -20.32 15.86
C ILE A 153 -22.80 -19.19 16.89
N PRO A 154 -23.68 -19.00 17.90
CA PRO A 154 -23.48 -18.01 18.96
C PRO A 154 -22.22 -18.32 19.81
N PRO A 155 -21.69 -17.33 20.56
CA PRO A 155 -20.25 -17.24 20.78
C PRO A 155 -19.70 -18.21 21.83
N MET A 156 -18.54 -18.80 21.54
CA MET A 156 -17.64 -19.23 22.61
C MET A 156 -16.96 -18.01 23.22
N GLN A 157 -17.46 -17.59 24.39
CA GLN A 157 -16.79 -16.64 25.27
C GLN A 157 -15.46 -17.25 25.75
N HIS A 158 -14.35 -16.90 25.10
CA HIS A 158 -13.05 -16.95 25.77
C HIS A 158 -12.75 -15.62 26.45
N GLN A 159 -13.46 -15.42 27.58
CA GLN A 159 -13.02 -14.50 28.62
C GLN A 159 -11.67 -15.00 29.18
N MET A 160 -10.57 -14.57 28.57
CA MET A 160 -9.32 -14.38 29.30
C MET A 160 -9.46 -13.16 30.23
N GLN A 161 -10.40 -13.27 31.16
CA GLN A 161 -10.61 -12.31 32.22
C GLN A 161 -9.59 -12.62 33.30
N ALA A 162 -8.46 -11.92 33.27
CA ALA A 162 -7.44 -12.03 34.30
C ALA A 162 -8.07 -11.76 35.67
N ALA A 163 -8.02 -12.76 36.56
CA ALA A 163 -8.77 -12.75 37.80
C ALA A 163 -8.07 -11.93 38.90
N THR A 164 -7.93 -10.62 38.70
CA THR A 164 -7.65 -9.67 39.80
C THR A 164 -8.91 -9.52 40.65
N VAL A 165 -9.03 -10.39 41.65
CA VAL A 165 -10.13 -10.37 42.63
C VAL A 165 -10.09 -9.09 43.45
N TYR A 166 -10.94 -8.12 43.10
CA TYR A 166 -11.35 -7.04 43.99
C TYR A 166 -12.83 -7.19 44.31
N SER A 167 -13.12 -7.81 45.45
CA SER A 167 -14.48 -7.98 45.96
C SER A 167 -15.00 -6.68 46.56
N THR A 168 -15.88 -5.98 45.85
CA THR A 168 -16.74 -4.91 46.40
C THR A 168 -18.12 -5.48 46.73
N PRO A 169 -18.49 -5.65 48.00
CA PRO A 169 -19.83 -6.10 48.38
C PRO A 169 -20.79 -4.90 48.40
N TYR A 170 -21.79 -4.87 47.51
CA TYR A 170 -22.96 -4.00 47.68
C TYR A 170 -24.26 -4.63 47.15
N ASP A 171 -25.33 -4.21 47.80
CA ASP A 171 -26.66 -4.80 47.99
C ASP A 171 -27.34 -5.70 46.93
N GLN A 172 -27.90 -6.77 47.49
CA GLN A 172 -28.95 -7.61 46.94
C GLN A 172 -30.33 -6.93 47.13
N HIS A 173 -30.94 -6.44 46.05
CA HIS A 173 -32.38 -6.10 46.05
C HIS A 173 -33.09 -6.45 44.73
N ARG A 174 -34.35 -6.85 44.83
CA ARG A 174 -35.14 -7.47 43.74
C ARG A 174 -36.60 -6.99 43.76
N PRO A 175 -37.11 -6.52 42.61
CA PRO A 175 -38.44 -6.88 42.15
C PRO A 175 -38.36 -7.48 40.72
N SER A 176 -38.83 -8.69 40.42
CA SER A 176 -40.18 -9.26 40.65
C SER A 176 -41.26 -8.77 39.68
N GLY A 177 -41.08 -9.10 38.39
CA GLY A 177 -42.12 -9.70 37.55
C GLY A 177 -43.19 -8.80 36.93
N TYR A 178 -43.33 -8.92 35.60
CA TYR A 178 -44.59 -8.68 34.89
C TYR A 178 -44.82 -9.82 33.90
N ALA A 179 -46.01 -10.40 33.90
CA ALA A 179 -46.46 -11.38 32.92
C ALA A 179 -47.33 -10.70 31.88
N TYR A 180 -47.12 -10.99 30.59
CA TYR A 180 -48.01 -10.54 29.53
C TYR A 180 -49.16 -11.54 29.35
N GLY A 181 -50.38 -11.09 29.65
CA GLY A 181 -51.62 -11.78 29.28
C GLY A 181 -51.94 -11.60 27.80
N GLY A 182 -52.71 -12.52 27.23
CA GLY A 182 -53.10 -12.50 25.82
C GLY A 182 -54.43 -11.80 25.52
N GLY A 183 -54.77 -11.77 24.24
CA GLY A 183 -55.99 -11.19 23.67
C GLY A 183 -55.70 -10.58 22.29
N ALA A 184 -56.55 -10.72 21.27
CA ALA A 184 -57.76 -11.55 21.17
C ALA A 184 -58.00 -11.93 19.68
N GLU A 185 -58.82 -12.96 19.45
CA GLU A 185 -59.33 -13.32 18.13
C GLU A 185 -60.59 -12.51 17.80
N VAL A 186 -60.68 -11.98 16.57
CA VAL A 186 -61.90 -11.50 15.87
C VAL A 186 -61.69 -11.60 14.36
#